data_AF-A0AAW2QXC6-F1
#
_entry.id   AF-A0AAW2QXC6-F1
#
_cell.length_a   1.000
_cell.length_b   1.000
_cell.length_c   1.000
_cell.angle_alpha   90.00
_cell.angle_beta   90.00
_cell.angle_gamma   90.00
#
_symmetry.space_group_name_H-M   'P 1'
#
loop_
_entity.id
_entity.type
_entity.pdbx_description
1 polymer ?
#
loop_
_entity_poly.entity_id
_entity_poly.type
_entity_poly.pdbx_seq_one_letter_code
_entity_poly.pdbx_strand_id
1 'polypeptide(L)'
;MPFRCLKLSSLAMPKSDLSLGNDLRTIRIPGDGRCLFRSVVHGACLRAGKPSPTESQEKELADELRATVADEFIKRRADTEWFVEGDFDTYVAQMRQPHVWGGEPELLMSSHVLQVPITVHMWDKKKNCLKIIAEYGQEYGKENPIRVLYHGYGHYDALQSLSGGLQSKLFHTTSLCSSFMGQKVEAICLTFVYAISTQVGTRDGETIIAEVYDAQMQLIEPLYHLYLL
;
A
#
# COMPACT_ATOMS: atom_id res chain seq x y z
N MET A 1 4.37 -28.79 -40.77
CA MET A 1 5.65 -28.27 -40.28
C MET A 1 5.73 -26.78 -40.66
N PRO A 2 5.83 -25.88 -39.68
CA PRO A 2 5.31 -24.52 -39.80
C PRO A 2 6.28 -23.49 -40.39
N PHE A 3 5.62 -22.40 -40.72
CA PHE A 3 5.98 -21.17 -41.41
C PHE A 3 7.16 -20.39 -40.81
N ARG A 4 7.85 -19.71 -41.74
CA ARG A 4 8.86 -18.68 -41.51
C ARG A 4 8.30 -17.52 -40.68
N CYS A 5 9.05 -17.15 -39.64
CA CYS A 5 8.84 -15.97 -38.81
C CYS A 5 9.16 -14.70 -39.61
N LEU A 6 8.18 -13.80 -39.73
CA LEU A 6 8.38 -12.43 -40.23
C LEU A 6 8.98 -11.59 -39.10
N LYS A 7 10.13 -10.97 -39.38
CA LYS A 7 10.68 -9.87 -38.58
C LYS A 7 9.72 -8.68 -38.65
N LEU A 8 9.23 -8.21 -37.51
CA LEU A 8 8.86 -6.81 -37.34
C LEU A 8 9.89 -6.12 -36.46
N SER A 9 10.36 -5.01 -36.99
CA SER A 9 11.41 -4.12 -36.51
C SER A 9 11.07 -3.41 -35.19
N SER A 10 12.12 -3.27 -34.37
CA SER A 10 12.38 -2.25 -33.35
C SER A 10 11.32 -1.17 -33.10
N LEU A 11 10.68 -1.25 -31.94
CA LEU A 11 10.40 -0.08 -31.11
C LEU A 11 10.95 -0.39 -29.73
N ALA A 12 12.14 0.13 -29.46
CA ALA A 12 12.74 0.08 -28.14
C ALA A 12 11.90 0.93 -27.20
N MET A 13 11.16 0.29 -26.29
CA MET A 13 10.65 0.98 -25.12
C MET A 13 11.83 1.24 -24.16
N PRO A 14 11.95 2.44 -23.58
CA PRO A 14 13.03 2.72 -22.65
C PRO A 14 12.90 1.77 -21.45
N LYS A 15 13.93 0.97 -21.23
CA LYS A 15 14.10 0.24 -19.97
C LYS A 15 14.26 1.29 -18.87
N SER A 16 13.24 1.47 -18.04
CA SER A 16 13.46 2.04 -16.71
C SER A 16 14.10 0.96 -15.83
N ASP A 17 15.35 0.61 -16.11
CA ASP A 17 16.22 -0.12 -15.19
C ASP A 17 16.67 0.87 -14.11
N LEU A 18 15.78 1.18 -13.16
CA LEU A 18 16.18 1.69 -11.87
C LEU A 18 16.34 0.48 -10.95
N SER A 19 17.54 -0.10 -10.95
CA SER A 19 17.95 -1.10 -9.97
C SER A 19 18.06 -0.46 -8.59
N LEU A 20 16.92 -0.20 -7.94
CA LEU A 20 16.84 0.25 -6.53
C LEU A 20 17.29 -0.85 -5.54
N GLY A 21 17.73 -2.01 -6.03
CA GLY A 21 18.00 -3.20 -5.24
C GLY A 21 19.24 -3.13 -4.34
N ASN A 22 20.20 -2.22 -4.59
CA ASN A 22 21.45 -2.14 -3.83
C ASN A 22 21.59 -0.92 -2.92
N ASP A 23 20.70 0.06 -3.02
CA ASP A 23 20.81 1.34 -2.30
C ASP A 23 19.84 1.43 -1.10
N LEU A 24 19.24 0.32 -0.67
CA LEU A 24 18.34 0.29 0.48
C LEU A 24 18.98 -0.51 1.63
N ARG A 25 19.06 0.11 2.80
CA ARG A 25 19.50 -0.50 4.05
C ARG A 25 18.31 -0.86 4.91
N THR A 26 18.25 -2.10 5.39
CA THR A 26 17.24 -2.54 6.36
C THR A 26 17.60 -2.10 7.77
N ILE A 27 16.63 -1.53 8.47
CA ILE A 27 16.67 -1.24 9.91
C ILE A 27 15.76 -2.24 10.59
N ARG A 28 16.33 -3.04 11.49
CA ARG A 28 15.60 -4.09 12.21
C ARG A 28 14.69 -3.47 13.27
N ILE A 29 13.43 -3.90 13.27
CA ILE A 29 12.41 -3.46 14.20
C ILE A 29 12.02 -4.61 15.15
N PRO A 30 11.78 -4.35 16.44
CA PRO A 30 11.28 -5.37 17.37
C PRO A 30 9.93 -5.96 16.95
N GLY A 31 9.77 -7.27 17.11
CA GLY A 31 8.53 -8.00 16.82
C GLY A 31 7.60 -8.11 18.03
N ASP A 32 7.05 -6.99 18.51
CA ASP A 32 6.21 -6.90 19.72
C ASP A 32 4.72 -6.59 19.44
N GLY A 33 4.30 -6.76 18.19
CA GLY A 33 2.97 -6.36 17.68
C GLY A 33 2.88 -4.90 17.24
N ARG A 34 3.94 -4.10 17.39
CA ARG A 34 4.02 -2.72 16.88
C ARG A 34 4.89 -2.58 15.64
N CYS A 35 5.47 -3.67 15.14
CA CYS A 35 6.50 -3.64 14.11
C CYS A 35 6.11 -2.83 12.86
N LEU A 36 4.85 -2.88 12.42
CA LEU A 36 4.35 -2.04 11.32
C LEU A 36 4.45 -0.55 11.65
N PHE A 37 3.82 -0.11 12.74
CA PHE A 37 3.79 1.30 13.14
C PHE A 37 5.20 1.82 13.47
N ARG A 38 6.01 1.02 14.17
CA ARG A 38 7.43 1.30 14.43
C ARG A 38 8.22 1.50 13.12
N SER A 39 8.00 0.64 12.12
CA SER A 39 8.66 0.76 10.81
C SER A 39 8.25 2.06 10.09
N VAL A 40 6.98 2.44 10.17
CA VAL A 40 6.46 3.67 9.57
C VAL A 40 7.03 4.91 10.28
N VAL A 41 7.04 4.93 11.62
CA VAL A 41 7.63 6.00 12.42
C VAL A 41 9.11 6.19 12.10
N HIS A 42 9.87 5.09 12.02
CA HIS A 42 11.28 5.13 11.60
C HIS A 42 11.43 5.77 10.22
N GLY A 43 10.64 5.33 9.25
CA GLY A 43 10.66 5.92 7.91
C GLY A 43 10.30 7.40 7.89
N ALA A 44 9.34 7.83 8.72
CA ALA A 44 8.99 9.24 8.87
C ALA A 44 10.15 10.07 9.46
N CYS A 45 10.86 9.55 10.47
CA CYS A 45 12.05 10.17 11.04
C CYS A 45 13.17 10.30 10.01
N LEU A 46 13.46 9.22 9.26
CA LEU A 46 14.47 9.21 8.20
C LEU A 46 14.17 10.25 7.12
N ARG A 47 12.92 10.33 6.66
CA ARG A 47 12.50 11.35 5.69
C ARG A 47 12.68 12.77 6.21
N ALA A 48 12.42 12.99 7.50
CA ALA A 48 12.57 14.29 8.14
C ALA A 48 14.05 14.66 8.44
N GLY A 49 15.00 13.78 8.11
CA GLY A 49 16.41 13.97 8.46
C GLY A 49 16.67 13.93 9.97
N LYS A 50 15.75 13.36 10.75
CA LYS A 50 15.87 13.24 12.21
C LYS A 50 16.72 12.00 12.56
N PRO A 51 17.42 12.02 13.69
CA PRO A 51 18.09 10.82 14.18
C PRO A 51 17.07 9.70 14.42
N SER A 52 17.55 8.46 14.36
CA SER A 52 16.76 7.29 14.74
C SER A 52 16.20 7.48 16.15
N PRO A 53 14.88 7.29 16.37
CA PRO A 53 14.32 7.35 17.71
C PRO A 53 14.94 6.26 18.60
N THR A 54 14.99 6.53 19.91
CA THR A 54 15.28 5.48 20.90
C THR A 54 14.12 4.49 20.97
N GLU A 55 14.35 3.30 21.51
CA GLU A 55 13.30 2.25 21.61
C GLU A 55 12.03 2.73 22.33
N SER A 56 12.17 3.53 23.40
CA SER A 56 11.03 4.10 24.14
C SER A 56 10.26 5.11 23.30
N GLN A 57 10.97 6.03 22.63
CA GLN A 57 10.35 7.03 21.76
C GLN A 57 9.66 6.37 20.57
N GLU A 58 10.28 5.36 19.98
CA GLU A 58 9.72 4.59 18.88
C GLU A 58 8.43 3.88 19.30
N LYS A 59 8.40 3.34 20.52
CA LYS A 59 7.19 2.73 21.10
C LYS A 59 6.07 3.75 21.27
N GLU A 60 6.36 4.90 21.88
CA GLU A 60 5.38 5.97 22.12
C GLU A 60 4.81 6.51 20.81
N LEU A 61 5.68 6.84 19.85
CA LEU A 61 5.28 7.33 18.53
C LEU A 61 4.50 6.28 17.74
N ALA A 62 4.84 5.00 17.87
CA ALA A 62 4.09 3.91 17.22
C ALA A 62 2.69 3.77 17.81
N ASP A 63 2.53 3.90 19.12
CA ASP A 63 1.23 3.84 19.80
C ASP A 63 0.38 5.09 19.49
N GLU A 64 1.00 6.26 19.37
CA GLU A 64 0.34 7.50 18.92
C GLU A 64 -0.13 7.40 17.46
N LEU A 65 0.72 6.93 16.55
CA LEU A 65 0.36 6.71 15.15
C LEU A 65 -0.80 5.70 15.04
N ARG A 66 -0.74 4.61 15.81
CA ARG A 66 -1.81 3.59 15.88
C ARG A 66 -3.15 4.19 16.31
N ALA A 67 -3.16 5.03 17.35
CA ALA A 67 -4.37 5.70 17.81
C ALA A 67 -4.94 6.62 16.72
N THR A 68 -4.07 7.38 16.03
CA THR A 68 -4.47 8.30 14.96
C THR A 68 -4.96 7.54 13.72
N VAL A 69 -4.36 6.39 13.40
CA VAL A 69 -4.82 5.50 12.31
C VAL A 69 -6.22 4.96 12.61
N ALA A 70 -6.51 4.58 13.85
CA ALA A 70 -7.84 4.17 14.27
C ALA A 70 -8.87 5.32 14.14
N ASP A 71 -8.48 6.56 14.42
CA ASP A 71 -9.34 7.73 14.19
C ASP A 71 -9.57 7.99 12.69
N GLU A 72 -8.54 7.80 11.86
CA GLU A 72 -8.63 8.01 10.41
C GLU A 72 -9.55 6.95 9.76
N PHE A 73 -9.57 5.71 10.26
CA PHE A 73 -10.57 4.72 9.84
C PHE A 73 -12.00 5.23 10.07
N ILE A 74 -12.31 5.71 11.27
CA ILE A 74 -13.66 6.22 11.59
C ILE A 74 -14.04 7.37 10.67
N LYS A 75 -13.11 8.31 10.46
CA LYS A 75 -13.29 9.46 9.57
C LYS A 75 -13.56 9.04 8.12
N ARG A 76 -12.99 7.91 7.68
CA ARG A 76 -13.10 7.37 6.31
C ARG A 76 -13.94 6.10 6.23
N ARG A 77 -14.87 5.89 7.17
CA ARG A 77 -15.63 4.63 7.27
C ARG A 77 -16.28 4.24 5.94
N ALA A 78 -16.89 5.20 5.24
CA ALA A 78 -17.54 4.98 3.94
C ALA A 78 -16.60 4.38 2.88
N ASP A 79 -15.32 4.71 2.92
CA ASP A 79 -14.32 4.24 1.96
C ASP A 79 -13.60 2.95 2.43
N THR A 80 -13.68 2.63 3.73
CA THR A 80 -12.81 1.63 4.37
C THR A 80 -13.51 0.41 4.93
N GLU A 81 -14.78 0.53 5.31
CA GLU A 81 -15.53 -0.53 5.98
C GLU A 81 -15.62 -1.82 5.15
N TRP A 82 -15.76 -1.70 3.82
CA TRP A 82 -15.97 -2.83 2.93
C TRP A 82 -14.74 -3.74 2.76
N PHE A 83 -13.52 -3.27 3.08
CA PHE A 83 -12.29 -4.07 2.96
C PHE A 83 -11.68 -4.46 4.31
N VAL A 84 -12.27 -4.03 5.41
CA VAL A 84 -11.90 -4.47 6.76
C VAL A 84 -12.54 -5.83 7.04
N GLU A 85 -11.78 -6.75 7.61
CA GLU A 85 -12.30 -8.07 7.97
C GLU A 85 -13.11 -8.01 9.28
N GLY A 86 -14.36 -8.47 9.23
CA GLY A 86 -15.23 -8.58 10.40
C GLY A 86 -16.07 -7.32 10.65
N ASP A 87 -16.49 -7.14 11.91
CA ASP A 87 -17.24 -5.95 12.34
C ASP A 87 -16.30 -4.74 12.45
N PHE A 88 -16.64 -3.65 11.76
CA PHE A 88 -15.80 -2.47 11.65
C PHE A 88 -15.49 -1.84 13.01
N ASP A 89 -16.50 -1.67 13.85
CA ASP A 89 -16.35 -1.00 15.14
C ASP A 89 -15.46 -1.84 16.09
N THR A 90 -15.64 -3.17 16.06
CA THR A 90 -14.78 -4.12 16.77
C THR A 90 -13.35 -4.08 16.24
N TYR A 91 -13.16 -4.05 14.92
CA TYR A 91 -11.83 -3.96 14.30
C TYR A 91 -11.09 -2.71 14.73
N VAL A 92 -11.73 -1.54 14.64
CA VAL A 92 -11.12 -0.26 15.05
C VAL A 92 -10.80 -0.26 16.55
N ALA A 93 -11.70 -0.78 17.38
CA ALA A 93 -11.46 -0.89 18.82
C ALA A 93 -10.26 -1.79 19.15
N GLN A 94 -10.12 -2.91 18.43
CA GLN A 94 -8.96 -3.81 18.56
C GLN A 94 -7.68 -3.16 18.05
N MET A 95 -7.72 -2.45 16.92
CA MET A 95 -6.53 -1.85 16.32
C MET A 95 -5.84 -0.85 17.26
N ARG A 96 -6.59 -0.19 18.14
CA ARG A 96 -6.03 0.69 19.19
C ARG A 96 -5.17 -0.05 20.21
N GLN A 97 -5.35 -1.36 20.39
CA GLN A 97 -4.63 -2.13 21.39
C GLN A 97 -3.17 -2.36 20.96
N PRO A 98 -2.16 -2.07 21.80
CA PRO A 98 -0.76 -1.94 21.33
C PRO A 98 -0.06 -3.22 20.83
N HIS A 99 -0.71 -4.38 20.90
CA HIS A 99 -0.16 -5.67 20.49
C HIS A 99 -0.90 -6.29 19.30
N VAL A 100 -1.97 -5.65 18.83
CA VAL A 100 -2.68 -6.07 17.62
C VAL A 100 -1.81 -5.77 16.42
N TRP A 101 -1.66 -6.76 15.54
CA TRP A 101 -0.84 -6.62 14.34
C TRP A 101 -1.59 -5.79 13.31
N GLY A 102 -0.89 -4.83 12.71
CA GLY A 102 -1.42 -4.12 11.55
C GLY A 102 -1.07 -4.83 10.25
N GLY A 103 -1.71 -4.37 9.16
CA GLY A 103 -1.43 -4.83 7.82
C GLY A 103 -1.70 -3.76 6.76
N GLU A 104 -2.29 -4.19 5.65
CA GLU A 104 -2.61 -3.34 4.51
C GLU A 104 -3.51 -2.14 4.87
N PRO A 105 -4.63 -2.35 5.59
CA PRO A 105 -5.53 -1.26 5.95
C PRO A 105 -4.82 -0.15 6.75
N GLU A 106 -3.98 -0.54 7.72
CA GLU A 106 -3.22 0.39 8.55
C GLU A 106 -2.17 1.18 7.75
N LEU A 107 -1.53 0.58 6.75
CA LEU A 107 -0.57 1.28 5.90
C LEU A 107 -1.25 2.32 5.03
N LEU A 108 -2.43 2.00 4.47
CA LEU A 108 -3.24 2.96 3.74
C LEU A 108 -3.64 4.14 4.64
N MET A 109 -4.19 3.87 5.82
CA MET A 109 -4.57 4.93 6.77
C MET A 109 -3.35 5.73 7.26
N SER A 110 -2.21 5.07 7.51
CA SER A 110 -0.97 5.75 7.88
C SER A 110 -0.51 6.74 6.81
N SER A 111 -0.70 6.41 5.52
CA SER A 111 -0.38 7.32 4.41
C SER A 111 -1.24 8.59 4.44
N HIS A 112 -2.52 8.48 4.81
CA HIS A 112 -3.42 9.61 4.97
C HIS A 112 -3.11 10.44 6.22
N VAL A 113 -2.82 9.79 7.35
CA VAL A 113 -2.46 10.46 8.61
C VAL A 113 -1.18 11.28 8.43
N LEU A 114 -0.16 10.70 7.81
CA LEU A 114 1.13 11.35 7.61
C LEU A 114 1.18 12.24 6.37
N GLN A 115 0.19 12.12 5.47
CA GLN A 115 0.15 12.76 4.15
C GLN A 115 1.44 12.54 3.35
N VAL A 116 1.88 11.28 3.26
CA VAL A 116 3.07 10.88 2.52
C VAL A 116 2.87 9.52 1.85
N PRO A 117 3.50 9.28 0.68
CA PRO A 117 3.46 7.97 0.07
C PRO A 117 4.22 6.92 0.89
N ILE A 118 3.71 5.70 0.91
CA ILE A 118 4.32 4.53 1.55
C ILE A 118 4.55 3.45 0.50
N THR A 119 5.77 2.92 0.41
CA THR A 119 6.13 1.81 -0.48
C THR A 119 6.49 0.58 0.36
N VAL A 120 5.81 -0.53 0.10
CA VAL A 120 6.06 -1.81 0.76
C VAL A 120 6.94 -2.67 -0.14
N HIS A 121 8.06 -3.13 0.40
CA HIS A 121 8.98 -4.04 -0.26
C HIS A 121 8.89 -5.43 0.34
N MET A 122 9.25 -6.44 -0.45
CA MET A 122 9.48 -7.81 0.02
C MET A 122 10.72 -8.36 -0.66
N TRP A 123 11.46 -9.23 0.02
CA TRP A 123 12.60 -9.92 -0.60
C TRP A 123 12.13 -11.01 -1.58
N ASP A 124 12.49 -10.88 -2.86
CA ASP A 124 12.33 -11.93 -3.85
C ASP A 124 13.52 -12.91 -3.76
N LYS A 125 13.28 -14.07 -3.15
CA LYS A 125 14.30 -15.12 -3.00
C LYS A 125 14.81 -15.67 -4.33
N LYS A 126 14.01 -15.64 -5.41
CA LYS A 126 14.42 -16.18 -6.72
C LYS A 126 15.37 -15.22 -7.44
N LYS A 127 15.06 -13.92 -7.36
CA LYS A 127 15.85 -12.86 -8.01
C LYS A 127 16.93 -12.27 -7.11
N ASN A 128 16.93 -12.65 -5.84
CA ASN A 128 17.83 -12.15 -4.80
C ASN A 128 17.83 -10.61 -4.72
N CYS A 129 16.64 -10.01 -4.76
CA CYS A 129 16.46 -8.56 -4.75
C CYS A 129 15.18 -8.13 -4.00
N LEU A 130 15.10 -6.86 -3.61
CA LEU A 130 13.86 -6.26 -3.11
C LEU A 130 12.90 -6.00 -4.28
N LYS A 131 11.65 -6.43 -4.13
CA LYS A 131 10.53 -6.09 -5.02
C LYS A 131 9.53 -5.21 -4.28
N ILE A 132 8.97 -4.22 -4.97
CA ILE A 132 7.80 -3.48 -4.50
C ILE A 132 6.59 -4.41 -4.63
N ILE A 133 5.81 -4.54 -3.55
CA ILE A 133 4.59 -5.35 -3.53
C ILE A 133 3.33 -4.51 -3.38
N ALA A 134 3.44 -3.29 -2.85
CA ALA A 134 2.33 -2.37 -2.72
C ALA A 134 2.81 -0.92 -2.54
N GLU A 135 1.94 0.02 -2.91
CA GLU A 135 2.17 1.45 -2.76
C GLU A 135 0.88 2.15 -2.32
N TYR A 136 0.97 3.01 -1.31
CA TYR A 136 -0.14 3.78 -0.74
C TYR A 136 0.16 5.27 -0.77
N GLY A 137 -0.88 6.11 -0.73
CA GLY A 137 -0.74 7.56 -0.58
C GLY A 137 -0.07 8.25 -1.77
N GLN A 138 -0.20 7.71 -2.99
CA GLN A 138 0.40 8.28 -4.20
C GLN A 138 -0.15 9.67 -4.54
N GLU A 139 -1.32 10.02 -4.03
CA GLU A 139 -1.91 11.36 -4.07
C GLU A 139 -1.12 12.40 -3.28
N TYR A 140 -0.27 11.99 -2.33
CA TYR A 140 0.59 12.87 -1.55
C TYR A 140 1.97 13.09 -2.18
N GLY A 141 2.20 12.54 -3.38
CA GLY A 141 3.43 12.67 -4.14
C GLY A 141 4.09 11.31 -4.41
N LYS A 142 5.22 11.35 -5.13
CA LYS A 142 6.02 10.16 -5.50
C LYS A 142 7.44 10.20 -4.96
N GLU A 143 7.86 11.35 -4.46
CA GLU A 143 9.22 11.59 -4.01
C GLU A 143 9.39 11.21 -2.56
N ASN A 144 10.57 10.65 -2.24
CA ASN A 144 10.98 10.30 -0.88
C ASN A 144 9.88 9.59 -0.04
N PRO A 145 9.33 8.44 -0.49
CA PRO A 145 8.31 7.71 0.26
C PRO A 145 8.87 7.10 1.53
N ILE A 146 7.99 6.84 2.50
CA ILE A 146 8.30 5.93 3.61
C ILE A 146 8.42 4.52 3.03
N ARG A 147 9.52 3.83 3.30
CA ARG A 147 9.78 2.49 2.78
C ARG A 147 9.80 1.49 3.93
N VAL A 148 9.00 0.43 3.80
CA VAL A 148 8.95 -0.67 4.76
C VAL A 148 9.23 -2.00 4.07
N LEU A 149 9.82 -2.94 4.79
CA LEU A 149 10.11 -4.30 4.34
C LEU A 149 9.16 -5.28 5.02
N TYR A 150 8.31 -5.92 4.25
CA TYR A 150 7.45 -7.01 4.70
C TYR A 150 8.15 -8.37 4.52
N HIS A 151 8.18 -9.18 5.58
CA HIS A 151 8.85 -10.48 5.57
C HIS A 151 7.95 -11.67 5.18
N GLY A 152 6.66 -11.45 4.95
CA GLY A 152 5.73 -12.51 4.52
C GLY A 152 5.08 -13.33 5.64
N TYR A 153 5.47 -13.10 6.89
CA TYR A 153 4.92 -13.79 8.08
C TYR A 153 4.35 -12.82 9.13
N GLY A 154 3.97 -11.60 8.72
CA GLY A 154 3.42 -10.58 9.62
C GLY A 154 4.43 -9.60 10.24
N HIS A 155 5.73 -9.72 9.93
CA HIS A 155 6.76 -8.80 10.43
C HIS A 155 7.13 -7.72 9.41
N TYR A 156 7.37 -6.50 9.93
CA TYR A 156 7.82 -5.35 9.17
C TYR A 156 9.13 -4.81 9.74
N ASP A 157 10.07 -4.47 8.86
CA ASP A 157 11.27 -3.68 9.16
C ASP A 157 11.21 -2.35 8.39
N ALA A 158 11.99 -1.34 8.80
CA ALA A 158 12.12 -0.10 8.03
C ALA A 158 13.22 -0.20 6.96
N LEU A 159 13.06 0.53 5.85
CA LEU A 159 14.06 0.63 4.79
C LEU A 159 14.55 2.08 4.65
N GLN A 160 15.87 2.26 4.68
CA GLN A 160 16.55 3.53 4.49
C GLN A 160 17.17 3.59 3.09
N SER A 161 16.90 4.66 2.35
CA SER A 161 17.62 4.94 1.10
C SER A 161 19.00 5.52 1.39
N LEU A 162 20.03 4.91 0.80
CA LEU A 162 21.42 5.32 0.91
C LEU A 162 21.77 6.46 -0.05
N SER A 163 20.96 6.66 -1.10
CA SER A 163 21.14 7.74 -2.09
C SER A 163 20.63 9.11 -1.60
N GLY A 164 20.15 9.21 -0.36
CA GLY A 164 19.50 10.40 0.23
C GLY A 164 20.40 11.48 0.84
N GLY A 165 21.71 11.49 0.55
CA GLY A 165 22.63 12.52 1.05
C GLY A 165 22.55 13.86 0.29
N LEU A 166 21.82 13.94 -0.83
CA LEU A 166 21.84 15.08 -1.74
C LEU A 166 20.45 15.66 -2.06
N GLN A 167 19.56 15.77 -1.08
CA GLN A 167 18.40 16.66 -1.19
C GLN A 167 18.20 17.42 0.12
N SER A 168 19.13 18.34 0.39
CA SER A 168 18.88 19.40 1.35
C SER A 168 18.42 20.66 0.59
N LYS A 169 17.33 21.24 1.09
CA LYS A 169 16.74 22.56 0.81
C LYS A 169 15.61 22.60 -0.24
N LEU A 170 14.58 23.37 0.13
CA LEU A 170 13.39 23.86 -0.60
C LEU A 170 12.14 22.93 -0.53
N PHE A 171 10.94 23.30 -0.02
CA PHE A 171 10.34 24.59 0.38
C PHE A 171 9.15 24.40 1.35
N HIS A 172 8.79 25.51 1.99
CA HIS A 172 7.63 25.76 2.85
C HIS A 172 6.43 26.29 2.02
N THR A 173 5.18 25.99 2.47
CA THR A 173 3.87 26.62 2.11
C THR A 173 3.37 26.46 0.64
N THR A 174 2.09 26.27 0.25
CA THR A 174 0.73 26.38 0.85
C THR A 174 -0.30 25.78 -0.14
N SER A 175 -1.37 25.14 0.40
CA SER A 175 -2.81 25.12 0.02
C SER A 175 -3.36 25.18 -1.43
N LEU A 176 -4.57 24.61 -1.57
CA LEU A 176 -5.61 24.63 -2.63
C LEU A 176 -5.38 23.68 -3.83
N CYS A 177 -6.38 22.98 -4.37
CA CYS A 177 -7.76 22.64 -4.00
C CYS A 177 -8.26 21.63 -5.06
N SER A 178 -9.14 20.72 -4.64
CA SER A 178 -10.22 20.04 -5.38
C SER A 178 -9.98 19.42 -6.77
N SER A 179 -10.52 18.20 -6.84
CA SER A 179 -11.16 17.55 -8.00
C SER A 179 -10.29 16.55 -8.75
N PHE A 180 -10.36 15.29 -8.32
CA PHE A 180 -10.36 14.11 -9.22
C PHE A 180 -10.79 12.85 -8.44
N MET A 181 -12.00 12.88 -7.87
CA MET A 181 -12.64 11.73 -7.23
C MET A 181 -13.53 11.09 -8.30
N GLY A 182 -13.12 9.95 -8.86
CA GLY A 182 -13.93 9.29 -9.90
C GLY A 182 -13.26 8.29 -10.83
N GLN A 183 -11.98 7.91 -10.66
CA GLN A 183 -11.31 6.99 -11.60
C GLN A 183 -10.55 5.80 -11.00
N LYS A 184 -10.69 5.49 -9.70
CA LYS A 184 -9.89 4.41 -9.09
C LYS A 184 -10.66 3.27 -8.40
N VAL A 185 -12.00 3.27 -8.47
CA VAL A 185 -12.79 2.11 -8.02
C VAL A 185 -12.67 0.94 -9.02
N GLU A 186 -12.41 1.20 -10.31
CA GLU A 186 -12.22 0.14 -11.31
C GLU A 186 -10.94 -0.71 -11.09
N ALA A 187 -9.87 -0.11 -10.56
CA ALA A 187 -8.58 -0.79 -10.43
C ALA A 187 -8.56 -1.87 -9.34
N ILE A 188 -9.36 -1.70 -8.28
CA ILE A 188 -9.44 -2.67 -7.20
C ILE A 188 -10.34 -3.86 -7.60
N CYS A 189 -11.41 -3.61 -8.35
CA CYS A 189 -12.25 -4.68 -8.93
C CYS A 189 -11.48 -5.58 -9.90
N LEU A 190 -10.68 -5.00 -10.81
CA LEU A 190 -9.97 -5.79 -11.83
C LEU A 190 -8.90 -6.72 -11.24
N THR A 191 -8.27 -6.31 -10.13
CA THR A 191 -7.24 -7.12 -9.47
C THR A 191 -7.85 -8.32 -8.74
N PHE A 192 -9.05 -8.17 -8.17
CA PHE A 192 -9.79 -9.26 -7.52
C PHE A 192 -10.37 -10.27 -8.53
N VAL A 193 -10.91 -9.81 -9.66
CA VAL A 193 -11.38 -10.69 -10.74
C VAL A 193 -10.24 -11.54 -11.32
N TYR A 194 -9.06 -10.94 -11.51
CA TYR A 194 -7.88 -11.68 -11.97
C TYR A 194 -7.41 -12.71 -10.92
N ALA A 195 -7.46 -12.37 -9.63
CA ALA A 195 -7.09 -13.28 -8.55
C ALA A 195 -8.02 -14.50 -8.47
N ILE A 196 -9.34 -14.32 -8.61
CA ILE A 196 -10.32 -15.43 -8.63
C ILE A 196 -10.12 -16.34 -9.86
N SER A 197 -9.79 -15.76 -11.03
CA SER A 197 -9.49 -16.53 -12.24
C SER A 197 -8.26 -17.45 -12.11
N THR A 198 -7.34 -17.16 -11.18
CA THR A 198 -6.12 -17.96 -10.99
C THR A 198 -6.23 -19.08 -9.96
N GLN A 199 -7.32 -19.15 -9.18
CA GLN A 199 -7.51 -20.15 -8.13
C GLN A 199 -8.56 -21.23 -8.42
N VAL A 200 -9.40 -21.07 -9.44
CA VAL A 200 -10.38 -22.09 -9.83
C VAL A 200 -9.88 -22.86 -11.05
N GLY A 201 -9.01 -23.84 -10.81
CA GLY A 201 -8.78 -24.91 -11.76
C GLY A 201 -10.02 -25.83 -11.79
N THR A 202 -10.55 -26.09 -12.98
CA THR A 202 -11.61 -27.07 -13.32
C THR A 202 -13.07 -26.58 -13.27
N ARG A 203 -13.46 -25.76 -14.24
CA ARG A 203 -14.68 -25.83 -15.09
C ARG A 203 -14.77 -24.57 -15.96
N ASP A 204 -15.43 -24.67 -17.10
CA ASP A 204 -15.40 -23.73 -18.23
C ASP A 204 -15.50 -22.25 -17.80
N GLY A 205 -14.36 -21.55 -17.85
CA GLY A 205 -14.17 -20.24 -17.21
C GLY A 205 -14.93 -19.07 -17.84
N GLU A 206 -15.46 -19.21 -19.06
CA GLU A 206 -16.24 -18.15 -19.70
C GLU A 206 -17.64 -17.97 -19.08
N THR A 207 -18.27 -19.05 -18.62
CA THR A 207 -19.62 -18.99 -18.00
C THR A 207 -19.57 -18.39 -16.59
N ILE A 208 -18.54 -18.70 -15.81
CA ILE A 208 -18.38 -18.20 -14.44
C ILE A 208 -18.04 -16.70 -14.45
N ILE A 209 -17.23 -16.24 -15.41
CA ILE A 209 -16.93 -14.80 -15.56
C ILE A 209 -18.20 -14.03 -15.90
N ALA A 210 -19.05 -14.56 -16.80
CA ALA A 210 -20.32 -13.93 -17.15
C ALA A 210 -21.30 -13.89 -15.97
N GLU A 211 -21.43 -14.98 -15.21
CA GLU A 211 -22.31 -15.04 -14.03
C GLU A 211 -21.85 -14.13 -12.88
N VAL A 212 -20.53 -14.00 -12.67
CA VAL A 212 -19.97 -13.09 -11.66
C VAL A 212 -20.11 -11.64 -12.09
N TYR A 213 -19.90 -11.32 -13.38
CA TYR A 213 -20.14 -9.97 -13.91
C TYR A 213 -21.62 -9.59 -13.87
N ASP A 214 -22.54 -10.49 -14.23
CA ASP A 214 -23.99 -10.23 -14.19
C ASP A 214 -24.49 -10.07 -12.75
N ALA A 215 -24.03 -10.92 -11.81
CA ALA A 215 -24.38 -10.78 -10.40
C ALA A 215 -23.82 -9.48 -9.80
N GLN A 216 -22.63 -9.06 -10.21
CA GLN A 216 -22.00 -7.81 -9.78
C GLN A 216 -22.71 -6.58 -10.37
N MET A 217 -23.15 -6.61 -11.64
CA MET A 217 -23.92 -5.53 -12.25
C MET A 217 -25.34 -5.41 -11.66
N GLN A 218 -25.99 -6.53 -11.32
CA GLN A 218 -27.30 -6.51 -10.66
C GLN A 218 -27.27 -5.93 -9.23
N LEU A 219 -26.12 -5.95 -8.56
CA LEU A 219 -25.93 -5.35 -7.23
C LEU A 219 -25.47 -3.88 -7.29
N ILE A 220 -24.78 -3.48 -8.36
CA ILE A 220 -24.22 -2.13 -8.52
C ILE A 220 -25.22 -1.14 -9.15
N GLU A 221 -26.06 -1.58 -10.09
CA GLU A 221 -27.05 -0.73 -10.77
C GLU A 221 -28.04 -0.02 -9.82
N PRO A 222 -28.61 -0.69 -8.79
CA PRO A 222 -29.50 -0.02 -7.84
C PRO A 222 -28.79 1.06 -7.00
N LEU A 223 -27.48 0.89 -6.74
CA LEU A 223 -26.67 1.82 -5.95
C LEU A 223 -26.28 3.07 -6.76
N TYR A 224 -26.07 2.93 -8.08
CA TYR A 224 -25.87 4.06 -8.99
C TYR A 224 -27.13 4.92 -9.14
N HIS A 225 -28.31 4.30 -9.20
CA HIS A 225 -29.58 5.03 -9.32
C HIS A 225 -29.97 5.80 -8.04
N LEU A 226 -29.54 5.33 -6.86
CA LEU A 226 -29.73 6.03 -5.59
C LEU A 226 -28.77 7.22 -5.39
N TYR A 227 -27.68 7.27 -6.17
CA TYR A 227 -26.65 8.32 -6.11
C TYR A 227 -26.89 9.46 -7.12
N LEU A 228 -27.85 9.29 -8.03
CA LEU A 228 -28.23 10.26 -9.08
C LEU A 228 -29.61 10.92 -8.85
N LEU A 229 -30.22 10.74 -7.67
CA LEU A 229 -31.40 11.45 -7.17
C LEU A 229 -31.06 12.16 -5.86
#